data_AF-A0A7W0XK26-F1
#
_entry.id   AF-A0A7W0XK26-F1
#
_cell.length_a   1.000
_cell.length_b   1.000
_cell.length_c   1.000
_cell.angle_alpha   90.00
_cell.angle_beta   90.00
_cell.angle_gamma   90.00
#
_symmetry.space_group_name_H-M   'P 1'
#
loop_
_entity.id
_entity.type
_entity.pdbx_description
1 polymer ?
#
loop_
_entity_poly.entity_id
_entity_poly.type
_entity_poly.pdbx_seq_one_letter_code
_entity_poly.pdbx_strand_id
1 'polypeptide(L)'
;MTDIVMVPGAASLADWRAIYRGASFALDPSCRPGVQAAADLVAAIVAKGEPVYGINTGFGKLATVRVKASDLAVLQRNIVLSHSAGVGEPTLVAIVRLMMALKLASLAQGASGVLLQSLQLLEDMLARGVVPV
;
A
#
# COMPACT_ATOMS: atom_id res chain seq x y z
N MET A 1 23.71 -9.79 -6.45
CA MET A 1 22.35 -9.32 -6.77
C MET A 1 22.39 -7.81 -6.77
N THR A 2 21.67 -7.14 -7.66
CA THR A 2 21.58 -5.68 -7.64
C THR A 2 20.60 -5.29 -6.54
N ASP A 3 21.04 -4.45 -5.61
CA ASP A 3 20.19 -3.90 -4.56
C ASP A 3 19.71 -2.52 -5.02
N ILE A 4 18.40 -2.36 -5.15
CA ILE A 4 17.78 -1.09 -5.53
C ILE A 4 17.26 -0.42 -4.26
N VAL A 5 17.89 0.69 -3.90
CA VAL A 5 17.36 1.63 -2.89
C VAL A 5 16.61 2.72 -3.64
N MET A 6 15.29 2.76 -3.47
CA MET A 6 14.40 3.56 -4.28
C MET A 6 13.91 4.80 -3.53
N VAL A 7 14.23 5.97 -4.09
CA VAL A 7 13.52 7.21 -3.75
C VAL A 7 12.16 7.20 -4.45
N PRO A 8 11.04 7.29 -3.72
CA PRO A 8 9.70 7.27 -4.32
C PRO A 8 9.53 8.36 -5.39
N GLY A 9 8.97 7.99 -6.55
CA GLY A 9 8.77 8.91 -7.67
C GLY A 9 9.99 9.11 -8.59
N ALA A 10 11.17 8.59 -8.23
CA ALA A 10 12.40 8.73 -9.02
C ALA A 10 12.80 7.46 -9.81
N ALA A 11 11.96 6.41 -9.76
CA ALA A 11 12.28 5.11 -10.34
C ALA A 11 12.30 5.13 -11.88
N SER A 12 13.33 4.52 -12.47
CA SER A 12 13.44 4.33 -13.91
C SER A 12 12.78 3.02 -14.36
N LEU A 13 12.49 2.91 -15.67
CA LEU A 13 12.07 1.62 -16.26
C LEU A 13 13.14 0.53 -16.14
N ALA A 14 14.42 0.91 -16.03
CA ALA A 14 15.52 -0.04 -15.83
C ALA A 14 15.44 -0.67 -14.43
N ASP A 15 15.11 0.12 -13.41
CA ASP A 15 14.92 -0.37 -12.03
C ASP A 15 13.78 -1.37 -11.97
N TRP A 16 12.63 -1.04 -12.57
CA TRP A 16 11.49 -1.94 -12.63
C TRP A 16 11.80 -3.25 -13.35
N ARG A 17 12.55 -3.18 -14.46
CA ARG A 17 13.03 -4.37 -15.16
C ARG A 17 13.96 -5.22 -14.31
N ALA A 18 14.86 -4.60 -13.54
CA ALA A 18 15.76 -5.31 -12.64
C ALA A 18 14.99 -6.00 -11.51
N ILE A 19 14.01 -5.34 -10.91
CA ILE A 19 13.13 -5.91 -9.86
C ILE A 19 12.36 -7.11 -10.40
N TYR A 20 11.78 -6.98 -11.59
CA TYR A 20 11.10 -8.08 -12.29
C TYR A 20 12.03 -9.28 -12.49
N ARG A 21 13.32 -9.04 -12.77
CA ARG A 21 14.35 -10.07 -12.94
C ARG A 21 14.94 -10.60 -11.63
N GLY A 22 14.46 -10.15 -10.47
CA GLY A 22 14.88 -10.66 -9.16
C GLY A 22 15.84 -9.77 -8.38
N ALA A 23 16.04 -8.51 -8.76
CA ALA A 23 16.75 -7.56 -7.91
C ALA A 23 16.04 -7.37 -6.56
N SER A 24 16.82 -7.07 -5.52
CA SER A 24 16.31 -6.67 -4.21
C SER A 24 15.73 -5.26 -4.30
N PHE A 25 14.70 -4.99 -3.49
CA PHE A 25 14.04 -3.70 -3.41
C PHE A 25 14.02 -3.22 -1.96
N ALA A 26 14.43 -1.98 -1.74
CA ALA A 26 14.24 -1.26 -0.49
C ALA A 26 13.85 0.19 -0.78
N LEU A 27 13.09 0.82 0.12
CA LEU A 27 12.79 2.24 0.07
C LEU A 27 13.92 3.05 0.67
N ASP A 28 14.19 4.21 0.08
CA ASP A 28 15.04 5.21 0.72
C ASP A 28 14.36 5.73 2.01
N PRO A 29 15.04 5.75 3.16
CA PRO A 29 14.45 6.20 4.43
C PRO A 29 13.91 7.64 4.42
N SER A 30 14.32 8.47 3.47
CA SER A 30 13.81 9.84 3.28
C SER A 30 12.30 9.91 3.04
N CYS A 31 11.65 8.81 2.64
CA CYS A 31 10.20 8.79 2.45
C CYS A 31 9.40 8.77 3.76
N ARG A 32 10.01 8.31 4.87
CA ARG A 32 9.30 8.03 6.14
C ARG A 32 8.58 9.24 6.73
N PRO A 33 9.18 10.45 6.79
CA PRO A 33 8.51 11.62 7.34
C PRO A 33 7.23 12.00 6.56
N GLY A 34 7.27 11.92 5.22
CA GLY A 34 6.10 12.22 4.38
C GLY A 34 4.96 11.23 4.58
N VAL A 35 5.29 9.93 4.69
CA VAL A 35 4.30 8.89 4.98
C VAL A 35 3.68 9.07 6.37
N GLN A 36 4.49 9.38 7.38
CA GLN A 36 4.00 9.62 8.74
C GLN A 36 3.05 10.83 8.79
N ALA A 37 3.44 11.95 8.18
CA ALA A 37 2.60 13.15 8.14
C ALA A 37 1.23 12.89 7.47
N ALA A 38 1.19 12.08 6.41
CA ALA A 38 -0.05 11.69 5.77
C ALA A 38 -0.93 10.80 6.64
N ALA A 39 -0.33 9.86 7.38
CA ALA A 39 -1.04 9.01 8.33
C ALA A 39 -1.63 9.84 9.48
N ASP A 40 -0.88 10.79 10.02
CA ASP A 40 -1.32 11.69 11.08
C ASP A 40 -2.49 12.58 10.60
N LEU A 41 -2.45 13.04 9.35
CA LEU A 41 -3.56 13.78 8.73
C LEU A 41 -4.84 12.94 8.65
N VAL A 42 -4.74 11.68 8.23
CA VAL A 42 -5.89 10.76 8.20
C VAL A 42 -6.43 10.54 9.61
N ALA A 43 -5.57 10.36 10.61
CA ALA A 43 -6.00 10.22 12.01
C ALA A 43 -6.74 11.47 12.50
N ALA A 44 -6.25 12.66 12.17
CA ALA A 44 -6.93 13.92 12.49
C ALA A 44 -8.29 14.07 11.81
N ILE A 45 -8.42 13.64 10.55
CA ILE A 45 -9.71 13.61 9.82
C ILE A 45 -10.71 12.69 10.53
N VAL A 46 -10.28 11.47 10.89
CA VAL A 46 -11.13 10.52 11.63
C VAL A 46 -11.59 11.12 12.95
N ALA A 47 -10.70 11.79 13.69
CA ALA A 47 -11.02 12.43 14.97
C ALA A 47 -12.03 13.59 14.84
N LYS A 48 -11.98 14.37 13.75
CA LYS A 48 -12.99 15.41 13.47
C LYS A 48 -14.37 14.84 13.16
N GLY A 49 -14.42 13.63 12.60
CA GLY A 49 -15.66 12.91 12.32
C GLY A 49 -16.44 13.38 11.08
N GLU A 50 -15.93 14.34 10.32
CA GLU A 50 -16.51 14.72 9.02
C GLU A 50 -16.46 13.54 8.03
N PRO A 51 -17.50 13.33 7.21
CA PRO A 51 -17.52 12.22 6.27
C PRO A 51 -16.48 12.42 5.15
N VAL A 52 -15.55 11.47 5.03
CA VAL A 52 -14.52 11.43 4.00
C VAL A 52 -14.51 10.05 3.35
N TYR A 53 -14.61 10.05 2.02
CA TYR A 53 -14.74 8.84 1.22
C TYR A 53 -13.59 7.85 1.48
N GLY A 54 -13.94 6.60 1.77
CA GLY A 54 -12.98 5.53 2.00
C GLY A 54 -12.23 5.61 3.34
N ILE A 55 -12.44 6.65 4.13
CA ILE A 55 -11.89 6.81 5.48
C ILE A 55 -12.95 6.44 6.53
N ASN A 56 -14.10 7.11 6.53
CA ASN A 56 -15.20 6.86 7.48
C ASN A 56 -16.58 6.80 6.81
N THR A 57 -16.60 6.47 5.51
CA THR A 57 -17.82 6.16 4.76
C THR A 57 -17.74 4.74 4.19
N GLY A 58 -18.85 4.24 3.64
CA GLY A 58 -18.82 3.08 2.77
C GLY A 58 -18.07 3.34 1.45
N PHE A 59 -17.94 2.30 0.62
CA PHE A 59 -17.28 2.35 -0.69
C PHE A 59 -18.31 2.29 -1.82
N GLY A 60 -17.96 2.85 -2.99
CA GLY A 60 -18.82 2.82 -4.19
C GLY A 60 -20.22 3.40 -3.93
N LYS A 61 -21.27 2.60 -4.15
CA LYS A 61 -22.67 3.02 -3.92
C LYS A 61 -22.95 3.49 -2.49
N LEU A 62 -22.14 3.07 -1.52
CA LEU A 62 -22.28 3.42 -0.11
C LEU A 62 -21.37 4.59 0.31
N ALA A 63 -20.78 5.33 -0.65
CA ALA A 63 -19.89 6.47 -0.39
C ALA A 63 -20.50 7.57 0.50
N THR A 64 -21.83 7.70 0.52
CA THR A 64 -22.55 8.70 1.33
C THR A 64 -22.97 8.18 2.71
N VAL A 65 -22.78 6.88 2.98
CA VAL A 65 -23.16 6.26 4.25
C VAL A 65 -21.99 6.36 5.21
N ARG A 66 -22.19 7.10 6.31
CA ARG A 66 -21.19 7.24 7.37
C ARG A 66 -21.06 5.95 8.17
N VAL A 67 -19.83 5.60 8.53
CA VAL A 67 -19.48 4.44 9.34
C VAL A 67 -18.96 4.91 10.70
N LYS A 68 -19.35 4.23 11.78
CA LYS A 68 -18.89 4.57 13.13
C LYS A 68 -17.40 4.27 13.27
N ALA A 69 -16.70 5.05 14.09
CA ALA A 69 -15.27 4.86 14.36
C ALA A 69 -14.94 3.42 14.85
N SER A 70 -15.82 2.84 15.67
CA SER A 70 -15.71 1.45 16.17
C SER A 70 -15.71 0.40 15.07
N ASP A 71 -16.32 0.70 13.93
CA ASP A 71 -16.57 -0.25 12.86
C ASP A 71 -15.54 -0.10 11.73
N LEU A 72 -14.64 0.91 11.80
CA LEU A 72 -13.68 1.19 10.74
C LEU A 72 -12.69 0.05 10.53
N ALA A 73 -12.20 -0.61 11.58
CA ALA A 73 -11.31 -1.76 11.44
C ALA A 73 -12.00 -2.92 10.69
N VAL A 74 -13.28 -3.16 11.00
CA VAL A 74 -14.09 -4.18 10.32
C VAL A 74 -14.35 -3.78 8.87
N LEU A 75 -14.66 -2.51 8.61
CA LEU A 75 -14.83 -1.95 7.27
C LEU A 75 -13.58 -2.17 6.40
N GLN A 76 -12.39 -1.83 6.90
CA GLN A 76 -11.12 -2.01 6.18
C GLN A 76 -10.77 -3.49 5.94
N ARG A 77 -11.14 -4.39 6.87
CA ARG A 77 -11.03 -5.83 6.63
C ARG A 77 -11.99 -6.30 5.53
N ASN A 78 -13.24 -5.89 5.61
CA ASN A 78 -14.29 -6.36 4.71
C ASN A 78 -14.10 -5.87 3.28
N ILE A 79 -13.55 -4.67 3.07
CA ILE A 79 -13.27 -4.20 1.71
C ILE A 79 -12.23 -5.08 1.02
N VAL A 80 -11.18 -5.50 1.72
CA VAL A 80 -10.19 -6.45 1.18
C VAL A 80 -10.88 -7.77 0.84
N LEU A 81 -11.60 -8.37 1.80
CA LEU A 81 -12.25 -9.68 1.59
C LEU A 81 -13.28 -9.67 0.45
N SER A 82 -14.10 -8.63 0.34
CA SER A 82 -15.12 -8.53 -0.71
C SER A 82 -14.53 -8.27 -2.10
N HIS A 83 -13.33 -7.70 -2.20
CA HIS A 83 -12.67 -7.37 -3.47
C HIS A 83 -11.60 -8.39 -3.89
N SER A 84 -11.20 -9.29 -2.98
CA SER A 84 -10.41 -10.49 -3.28
C SER A 84 -11.24 -11.54 -4.03
N ALA A 85 -11.74 -11.17 -5.21
CA ALA A 85 -12.62 -11.98 -6.07
C ALA A 85 -11.96 -12.36 -7.40
N GLY A 86 -10.61 -12.43 -7.43
CA GLY A 86 -9.86 -12.90 -8.59
C GLY A 86 -10.13 -14.37 -8.87
N VAL A 87 -10.11 -14.76 -10.16
CA VAL A 87 -10.32 -16.13 -10.63
C VAL A 87 -9.27 -16.51 -11.68
N GLY A 88 -9.09 -17.81 -11.91
CA GLY A 88 -8.13 -18.33 -12.89
C GLY A 88 -6.79 -18.74 -12.26
N GLU A 89 -5.77 -18.88 -13.11
CA GLU A 89 -4.45 -19.34 -12.69
C GLU A 89 -3.69 -18.28 -11.87
N PRO A 90 -2.87 -18.69 -10.89
CA PRO A 90 -1.99 -17.80 -10.16
C PRO A 90 -1.08 -16.98 -11.08
N THR A 91 -0.90 -15.71 -10.74
CA THR A 91 0.02 -14.83 -11.46
C THR A 91 1.47 -15.27 -11.21
N LEU A 92 2.31 -15.21 -12.25
CA LEU A 92 3.76 -15.43 -12.16
C LEU A 92 4.40 -14.64 -11.00
N VAL A 93 5.20 -15.33 -10.18
CA VAL A 93 5.90 -14.78 -9.01
C VAL A 93 6.65 -13.48 -9.32
N ALA A 94 7.34 -13.42 -10.46
CA ALA A 94 8.08 -12.23 -10.90
C ALA A 94 7.16 -11.00 -11.10
N ILE A 95 5.95 -11.23 -11.61
CA ILE A 95 4.94 -10.18 -11.80
C ILE A 95 4.37 -9.76 -10.46
N VAL A 96 4.05 -10.69 -9.55
CA VAL A 96 3.53 -10.34 -8.21
C VAL A 96 4.55 -9.53 -7.42
N ARG A 97 5.83 -9.93 -7.43
CA ARG A 97 6.91 -9.15 -6.81
C ARG A 97 7.00 -7.74 -7.41
N LEU A 98 6.91 -7.60 -8.73
CA LEU A 98 6.90 -6.29 -9.38
C LEU A 98 5.67 -5.46 -8.96
N MET A 99 4.48 -6.05 -8.90
CA MET A 99 3.26 -5.38 -8.43
C MET A 99 3.40 -4.88 -6.98
N MET A 100 3.97 -5.72 -6.10
CA MET A 100 4.25 -5.33 -4.72
C MET A 100 5.23 -4.16 -4.65
N ALA A 101 6.35 -4.20 -5.38
CA ALA A 101 7.34 -3.12 -5.40
C ALA A 101 6.76 -1.80 -5.93
N LEU A 102 5.97 -1.86 -7.02
CA LEU A 102 5.27 -0.71 -7.57
C LEU A 102 4.28 -0.11 -6.56
N LYS A 103 3.50 -0.96 -5.89
CA LYS A 103 2.56 -0.51 -4.86
C LYS A 103 3.29 0.11 -3.68
N LEU A 104 4.36 -0.52 -3.20
CA LEU A 104 5.18 -0.02 -2.11
C LEU A 104 5.78 1.36 -2.44
N ALA A 105 6.38 1.52 -3.62
CA ALA A 105 6.90 2.81 -4.08
C ALA A 105 5.81 3.89 -4.24
N SER A 106 4.61 3.52 -4.67
CA SER A 106 3.47 4.43 -4.76
C SER A 106 2.99 4.91 -3.39
N LEU A 107 2.84 4.00 -2.42
CA LEU A 107 2.44 4.34 -1.05
C LEU A 107 3.48 5.23 -0.36
N ALA A 108 4.76 4.98 -0.64
CA ALA A 108 5.88 5.71 -0.07
C ALA A 108 6.00 7.18 -0.53
N GLN A 109 5.24 7.61 -1.53
CA GLN A 109 5.19 9.04 -1.91
C GLN A 109 4.53 9.94 -0.85
N GLY A 110 3.91 9.37 0.19
CA GLY A 110 3.35 10.14 1.30
C GLY A 110 2.02 10.84 0.99
N ALA A 111 1.28 10.37 -0.02
CA ALA A 111 -0.04 10.90 -0.38
C ALA A 111 -1.21 9.93 -0.06
N SER A 112 -0.92 8.75 0.50
CA SER A 112 -1.92 7.68 0.67
C SER A 112 -2.46 7.55 2.10
N GLY A 113 -1.83 8.18 3.09
CA GLY A 113 -2.27 8.10 4.49
C GLY A 113 -2.18 6.71 5.14
N VAL A 114 -1.36 5.82 4.58
CA VAL A 114 -1.11 4.49 5.16
C VAL A 114 -0.13 4.56 6.31
N LEU A 115 -0.23 3.63 7.25
CA LEU A 115 0.70 3.51 8.36
C LEU A 115 2.08 3.02 7.87
N LEU A 116 3.16 3.50 8.50
CA LEU A 116 4.53 3.05 8.21
C LEU A 116 4.70 1.54 8.34
N GLN A 117 4.02 0.90 9.30
CA GLN A 117 4.05 -0.55 9.48
C GLN A 117 3.57 -1.33 8.24
N SER A 118 2.66 -0.75 7.45
CA SER A 118 2.18 -1.37 6.21
C SER A 118 3.26 -1.36 5.12
N LEU A 119 4.07 -0.29 5.05
CA LEU A 119 5.24 -0.23 4.16
C LEU A 119 6.28 -1.26 4.60
N GLN A 120 6.58 -1.31 5.91
CA GLN A 120 7.56 -2.26 6.46
C GLN A 120 7.18 -3.70 6.17
N LEU A 121 5.89 -4.06 6.33
CA LEU A 121 5.41 -5.41 6.03
C LEU A 121 5.63 -5.79 4.56
N LEU A 122 5.27 -4.90 3.62
CA LEU A 122 5.45 -5.16 2.19
C LEU A 122 6.93 -5.26 1.80
N GLU A 123 7.78 -4.41 2.38
CA GLU A 123 9.23 -4.44 2.19
C GLU A 123 9.84 -5.74 2.73
N ASP A 124 9.46 -6.15 3.94
CA ASP A 124 9.91 -7.40 4.56
C ASP A 124 9.47 -8.63 3.75
N MET A 125 8.24 -8.61 3.21
CA MET A 125 7.75 -9.67 2.33
C MET A 125 8.60 -9.77 1.06
N LEU A 126 8.90 -8.64 0.42
CA LEU A 126 9.77 -8.59 -0.76
C LEU A 126 11.18 -9.10 -0.46
N ALA A 127 11.77 -8.68 0.67
CA ALA A 127 13.10 -9.07 1.11
C ALA A 127 13.19 -10.57 1.45
N ARG A 128 12.11 -11.15 2.01
CA ARG A 128 12.05 -12.56 2.42
C ARG A 128 11.48 -13.49 1.34
N GLY A 129 11.11 -12.96 0.18
CA GLY A 129 10.50 -13.74 -0.91
C GLY A 129 9.10 -14.27 -0.58
N VAL A 130 8.36 -13.62 0.31
CA VAL A 130 6.96 -13.94 0.61
C VAL A 130 6.08 -13.27 -0.42
N VAL A 131 5.39 -14.06 -1.24
CA VAL A 131 4.63 -13.58 -2.39
C VAL A 131 3.16 -14.00 -2.25
N PRO A 132 2.21 -13.05 -2.21
CA PRO A 132 0.77 -13.36 -2.20
C PRO A 132 0.34 -14.14 -3.45
N VAL A 133 -0.69 -14.97 -3.29
CA VAL A 133 -1.36 -15.72 -4.37
C VAL A 133 -2.67 -15.03 -4.73
#